data_AF-A0A1V6P0T2-F1
#
_entry.id   AF-A0A1V6P0T2-F1
#
_cell.length_a   1.000
_cell.length_b   1.000
_cell.length_c   1.000
_cell.angle_alpha   90.00
_cell.angle_beta   90.00
_cell.angle_gamma   90.00
#
_symmetry.space_group_name_H-M   'P 1'
#
loop_
_entity.id
_entity.type
_entity.pdbx_description
1 polymer ?
#
loop_
_entity_poly.entity_id
_entity_poly.type
_entity_poly.pdbx_seq_one_letter_code
_entity_poly.pdbx_strand_id
1 'polypeptide(L)'
;MANQRKSHVFRVTGLSKERPDGDLKTALQEVLDDSFTDAERSQIKAEITIVPSCYESDTQRAALVQFRGGVPQFLSELRMNLFGDWQIEMGDNDINFDCHFFGFTQLYAPDDNEPVVADIIAIAGLDGQAYGSWQGRGNLGRMWLRDFLSKDLPQCRTMIYGYNSKLSSHGVDTILDYGRELMEKIKKAWNTKELEQRPLIFIAHSFGGVILADCLVRAIQTTEGDHPAIASLYKATYDMLLFAIPHARRKNQSALGSVPIVSAVIRCEEIAGIAKESANKHKGIKLPSLFFQNWHDQR
;
A
#
# COMPACT_ATOMS: atom_id res chain seq x y z
N MET A 1 4.14 6.78 35.53
CA MET A 1 3.46 5.92 34.54
C MET A 1 4.42 5.72 33.39
N ALA A 2 4.82 4.48 33.11
CA ALA A 2 5.82 4.19 32.09
C ALA A 2 5.33 4.70 30.72
N ASN A 3 6.06 5.64 30.15
CA ASN A 3 5.85 6.13 28.79
C ASN A 3 6.20 4.97 27.84
N GLN A 4 5.27 4.04 27.62
CA GLN A 4 5.46 2.93 26.68
C GLN A 4 5.66 3.54 25.30
N ARG A 5 6.92 3.56 24.86
CA ARG A 5 7.35 4.12 23.58
C ARG A 5 6.53 3.47 22.45
N LYS A 6 6.01 4.30 21.53
CA LYS A 6 5.26 3.86 20.34
C LYS A 6 6.00 2.74 19.62
N SER A 7 5.29 1.73 19.14
CA SER A 7 5.87 0.70 18.29
C SER A 7 6.20 1.24 16.91
N HIS A 8 7.31 0.83 16.33
CA HIS A 8 7.71 1.23 14.98
C HIS A 8 7.84 -0.02 14.11
N VAL A 9 7.38 0.06 12.86
CA VAL A 9 7.42 -1.07 11.92
C VAL A 9 8.36 -0.71 10.78
N PHE A 10 9.28 -1.61 10.48
CA PHE A 10 10.20 -1.54 9.35
C PHE A 10 9.91 -2.69 8.39
N ARG A 11 10.14 -2.46 7.11
CA ARG A 11 10.17 -3.51 6.10
C ARG A 11 11.60 -3.99 5.96
N VAL A 12 11.76 -5.30 5.80
CA VAL A 12 13.02 -5.94 5.44
C VAL A 12 12.83 -6.61 4.08
N THR A 13 13.73 -6.34 3.14
CA THR A 13 13.76 -6.96 1.80
C THR A 13 15.10 -7.65 1.55
N GLY A 14 15.18 -8.52 0.55
CA GLY A 14 16.39 -9.28 0.23
C GLY A 14 16.50 -10.64 0.93
N LEU A 15 15.42 -11.09 1.59
CA LEU A 15 15.40 -12.40 2.23
C LEU A 15 15.24 -13.51 1.17
N SER A 16 16.16 -14.46 1.12
CA SER A 16 16.09 -15.59 0.18
C SER A 16 15.00 -16.60 0.56
N LYS A 17 14.19 -17.06 -0.40
CA LYS A 17 13.17 -18.11 -0.20
C LYS A 17 13.78 -19.52 -0.09
N GLU A 18 15.07 -19.71 -0.34
CA GLU A 18 15.71 -21.03 -0.26
C GLU A 18 15.57 -21.68 1.12
N ARG A 19 15.37 -20.86 2.16
CA ARG A 19 15.15 -21.31 3.53
C ARG A 19 13.66 -21.23 3.90
N PRO A 20 13.15 -22.17 4.70
CA PRO A 20 11.81 -22.06 5.30
C PRO A 20 11.62 -20.75 6.06
N ASP A 21 10.38 -20.24 6.07
CA ASP A 21 10.04 -18.97 6.75
C ASP A 21 10.40 -18.99 8.26
N GLY A 22 10.37 -20.15 8.91
CA GLY A 22 10.80 -20.32 10.31
C GLY A 22 12.30 -20.09 10.52
N ASP A 23 13.12 -20.55 9.58
CA ASP A 23 14.58 -20.41 9.61
C ASP A 23 14.97 -18.96 9.26
N LEU A 24 14.30 -18.35 8.29
CA LEU A 24 14.47 -16.93 7.97
C LEU A 24 14.15 -16.04 9.16
N LYS A 25 13.07 -16.35 9.88
CA LYS A 25 12.70 -15.62 11.09
C LYS A 25 13.76 -15.74 12.18
N THR A 26 14.29 -16.94 12.39
CA THR A 26 15.32 -17.20 13.41
C THR A 26 16.61 -16.47 13.06
N ALA A 27 17.09 -16.61 11.83
CA ALA A 27 18.31 -15.94 11.38
C ALA A 27 18.16 -14.40 11.38
N LEU A 28 16.99 -13.87 11.03
CA LEU A 28 16.74 -12.43 11.13
C LEU A 28 16.70 -11.97 12.60
N GLN A 29 16.18 -12.78 13.52
CA GLN A 29 16.21 -12.49 14.95
C GLN A 29 17.66 -12.46 15.47
N GLU A 30 18.51 -13.40 15.06
CA GLU A 30 19.93 -13.42 15.42
C GLU A 30 20.65 -12.15 14.95
N VAL A 31 20.44 -11.74 13.68
CA VAL A 31 21.01 -10.49 13.14
C VAL A 31 20.54 -9.26 13.93
N LEU A 32 19.25 -9.21 14.31
CA LEU A 32 18.73 -8.12 15.14
C LEU A 32 19.35 -8.12 16.53
N ASP A 33 19.46 -9.29 17.16
CA ASP A 33 20.03 -9.42 18.49
C ASP A 33 21.50 -8.99 18.46
N ASP A 34 22.29 -9.41 17.48
CA ASP A 34 23.69 -9.01 17.31
C ASP A 34 23.87 -7.52 17.04
N SER A 35 22.89 -6.90 16.39
CA SER A 35 22.88 -5.45 16.13
C SER A 35 22.46 -4.60 17.34
N PHE A 36 21.87 -5.21 18.37
CA PHE A 36 21.44 -4.51 19.57
C PHE A 36 22.58 -4.29 20.57
N THR A 37 22.61 -3.11 21.16
CA THR A 37 23.44 -2.85 22.34
C THR A 37 22.93 -3.65 23.55
N ASP A 38 23.80 -3.91 24.54
CA ASP A 38 23.42 -4.64 25.76
C ASP A 38 22.21 -4.03 26.48
N ALA A 39 22.10 -2.70 26.47
CA ALA A 39 20.97 -1.98 27.05
C ALA A 39 19.67 -2.20 26.25
N GLU A 40 19.75 -2.30 24.93
CA GLU A 40 18.60 -2.49 24.05
C GLU A 40 18.06 -3.91 24.11
N ARG A 41 18.91 -4.93 24.26
CA ARG A 41 18.50 -6.34 24.34
C ARG A 41 17.45 -6.60 25.43
N SER A 42 17.47 -5.83 26.51
CA SER A 42 16.48 -5.92 27.61
C SER A 42 15.27 -5.00 27.45
N GLN A 43 15.32 -4.00 26.58
CA GLN A 43 14.33 -2.93 26.48
C GLN A 43 13.49 -2.98 25.20
N ILE A 44 14.10 -3.45 24.10
CA ILE A 44 13.50 -3.50 22.78
C ILE A 44 13.13 -4.94 22.46
N LYS A 45 11.86 -5.15 22.12
CA LYS A 45 11.37 -6.43 21.62
C LYS A 45 11.06 -6.30 20.14
N ALA A 46 11.67 -7.14 19.32
CA ALA A 46 11.34 -7.29 17.90
C ALA A 46 10.24 -8.36 17.72
N GLU A 47 9.24 -8.04 16.91
CA GLU A 47 8.23 -8.99 16.43
C GLU A 47 8.35 -9.08 14.91
N ILE A 48 8.82 -10.24 14.43
CA ILE A 48 9.10 -10.49 13.01
C ILE A 48 7.94 -11.27 12.39
N THR A 49 7.44 -10.78 11.26
CA THR A 49 6.49 -11.48 10.38
C THR A 49 7.10 -11.61 8.99
N ILE A 50 7.35 -12.85 8.55
CA ILE A 50 7.78 -13.14 7.17
C ILE A 50 6.56 -13.08 6.26
N VAL A 51 6.72 -12.47 5.09
CA VAL A 51 5.67 -12.30 4.09
C VAL A 51 6.23 -12.56 2.68
N PRO A 52 5.38 -12.97 1.72
CA PRO A 52 5.79 -13.08 0.33
C PRO A 52 6.30 -11.76 -0.24
N SER A 53 7.34 -11.81 -1.08
CA SER A 53 7.76 -10.65 -1.88
C SER A 53 6.69 -10.31 -2.92
N CYS A 54 6.45 -9.02 -3.14
CA CYS A 54 5.45 -8.57 -4.11
C CYS A 54 5.88 -8.74 -5.57
N TYR A 55 7.18 -8.79 -5.84
CA TYR A 55 7.74 -8.79 -7.20
C TYR A 55 8.45 -10.12 -7.55
N GLU A 56 9.07 -10.75 -6.55
CA GLU A 56 9.89 -11.95 -6.71
C GLU A 56 9.46 -13.02 -5.70
N SER A 57 8.19 -13.42 -5.73
CA SER A 57 7.61 -14.35 -4.74
C SER A 57 8.22 -15.76 -4.77
N ASP A 58 8.90 -16.11 -5.86
CA ASP A 58 9.49 -17.43 -6.10
C ASP A 58 10.93 -17.55 -5.61
N THR A 59 11.64 -16.44 -5.48
CA THR A 59 13.04 -16.39 -5.07
C THR A 59 13.23 -15.63 -3.77
N GLN A 60 12.32 -14.73 -3.42
CA GLN A 60 12.46 -13.84 -2.29
C GLN A 60 11.26 -13.82 -1.34
N ARG A 61 11.57 -13.40 -0.12
CA ARG A 61 10.66 -13.03 0.95
C ARG A 61 10.91 -11.58 1.34
N ALA A 62 9.94 -11.00 2.02
CA ALA A 62 10.11 -9.79 2.78
C ALA A 62 9.72 -10.07 4.24
N ALA A 63 10.06 -9.15 5.14
CA ALA A 63 9.59 -9.21 6.51
C ALA A 63 9.06 -7.86 6.98
N LEU A 64 8.12 -7.90 7.91
CA LEU A 64 7.69 -6.77 8.70
C LEU A 64 8.22 -6.95 10.11
N VAL A 65 9.10 -6.04 10.53
CA VAL A 65 9.72 -6.08 11.86
C VAL A 65 9.14 -4.95 12.69
N GLN A 66 8.37 -5.31 13.72
CA GLN A 66 7.79 -4.37 14.67
C GLN A 66 8.64 -4.31 15.93
N PHE A 67 9.25 -3.16 16.20
CA PHE A 67 9.99 -2.92 17.44
C PHE A 67 9.07 -2.29 18.47
N ARG A 68 8.96 -2.93 19.64
CA ARG A 68 8.32 -2.41 20.85
C ARG A 68 9.40 -1.95 21.83
N GLY A 69 9.20 -0.81 22.49
CA GLY A 69 10.18 -0.26 23.44
C GLY A 69 11.16 0.76 22.85
N GLY A 70 11.13 0.98 21.54
CA GLY A 70 11.95 1.99 20.86
C GLY A 70 12.31 1.58 19.44
N VAL A 71 12.97 2.47 18.71
CA VAL A 71 13.69 2.12 17.49
C VAL A 71 15.13 1.81 17.89
N PRO A 72 15.72 0.68 17.46
CA PRO A 72 17.13 0.37 17.71
C PRO A 72 18.08 1.45 17.20
N GLN A 73 19.22 1.61 17.86
CA GLN A 73 20.20 2.65 17.53
C GLN A 73 20.70 2.56 16.08
N PHE A 74 20.95 1.36 15.57
CA PHE A 74 21.42 1.18 14.18
C PHE A 74 20.38 1.62 13.13
N LEU A 75 19.08 1.60 13.46
CA LEU A 75 18.00 2.10 12.59
C LEU A 75 17.59 3.55 12.91
N SER A 76 18.30 4.23 13.82
CA SER A 76 17.95 5.60 14.21
C SER A 76 18.09 6.60 13.06
N GLU A 77 19.02 6.37 12.14
CA GLU A 77 19.20 7.19 10.95
C GLU A 77 17.98 7.16 10.03
N LEU A 78 17.31 6.02 9.89
CA LEU A 78 16.09 5.89 9.10
C LEU A 78 14.93 6.72 9.68
N ARG A 79 14.99 7.14 10.94
CA ARG A 79 14.02 8.10 11.48
C ARG A 79 14.25 9.53 10.99
N MET A 80 15.51 9.87 10.69
CA MET A 80 15.91 11.20 10.25
C MET A 80 15.85 11.29 8.73
N ASN A 81 16.35 10.25 8.04
CA ASN A 81 16.19 10.06 6.61
C ASN A 81 15.09 9.04 6.33
N LEU A 82 13.85 9.53 6.29
CA LEU A 82 12.65 8.73 6.01
C LEU A 82 12.60 8.17 4.57
N PHE A 83 13.63 8.37 3.75
CA PHE A 83 13.77 7.82 2.40
C PHE A 83 15.01 6.94 2.25
N GLY A 84 15.74 6.74 3.34
CA GLY A 84 16.93 5.91 3.37
C GLY A 84 16.59 4.43 3.45
N ASP A 85 17.61 3.68 3.07
CA ASP A 85 17.72 2.23 3.14
C ASP A 85 18.89 1.93 4.09
N TRP A 86 18.76 0.89 4.91
CA TRP A 86 19.84 0.42 5.78
C TRP A 86 20.15 -1.04 5.49
N GLN A 87 21.32 -1.30 4.94
CA GLN A 87 21.75 -2.64 4.56
C GLN A 87 22.55 -3.31 5.68
N ILE A 88 22.34 -4.61 5.85
CA ILE A 88 23.10 -5.45 6.76
C ILE A 88 23.27 -6.84 6.15
N GLU A 89 24.42 -7.46 6.42
CA GLU A 89 24.74 -8.81 5.99
C GLU A 89 23.96 -9.84 6.84
N MET A 90 23.40 -10.85 6.18
CA MET A 90 22.68 -11.96 6.79
C MET A 90 23.15 -13.28 6.16
N GLY A 91 24.22 -13.84 6.70
CA GLY A 91 24.91 -14.98 6.09
C GLY A 91 25.54 -14.57 4.76
N ASP A 92 25.15 -15.25 3.67
CA ASP A 92 25.67 -14.97 2.32
C ASP A 92 24.83 -13.94 1.53
N ASN A 93 23.79 -13.36 2.14
CA ASN A 93 22.88 -12.41 1.49
C ASN A 93 22.88 -11.07 2.21
N ASP A 94 22.65 -10.00 1.45
CA ASP A 94 22.40 -8.67 1.99
C ASP A 94 20.91 -8.43 2.16
N ILE A 95 20.50 -8.02 3.35
CA ILE A 95 19.13 -7.59 3.63
C ILE A 95 19.08 -6.08 3.80
N ASN A 96 17.93 -5.49 3.46
CA ASN A 96 17.72 -4.06 3.52
C ASN A 96 16.52 -3.69 4.38
N PHE A 97 16.72 -2.75 5.31
CA PHE A 97 15.69 -2.18 6.15
C PHE A 97 15.22 -0.84 5.60
N ASP A 98 13.91 -0.65 5.52
CA ASP A 98 13.31 0.63 5.21
C ASP A 98 12.06 0.93 6.05
N CYS A 99 11.72 2.22 6.16
CA CYS A 99 10.49 2.67 6.83
C CYS A 99 9.54 3.45 5.89
N HIS A 100 9.91 3.62 4.62
CA HIS A 100 9.12 4.35 3.63
C HIS A 100 8.14 3.44 2.89
N PHE A 101 8.40 2.13 2.83
CA PHE A 101 7.56 1.13 2.18
C PHE A 101 7.29 1.44 0.71
N PHE A 102 8.28 1.96 -0.02
CA PHE A 102 8.09 2.32 -1.43
C PHE A 102 7.84 1.08 -2.29
N GLY A 103 6.91 1.23 -3.24
CA GLY A 103 6.34 0.13 -3.99
C GLY A 103 5.35 -0.69 -3.16
N PHE A 104 5.08 -1.91 -3.62
CA PHE A 104 4.21 -2.84 -2.94
C PHE A 104 4.87 -3.52 -1.76
N THR A 105 4.11 -3.64 -0.67
CA THR A 105 4.45 -4.48 0.48
C THR A 105 3.23 -5.28 0.87
N GLN A 106 3.36 -6.60 0.87
CA GLN A 106 2.33 -7.51 1.37
C GLN A 106 2.33 -7.51 2.90
N LEU A 107 1.14 -7.56 3.49
CA LEU A 107 0.99 -7.36 4.94
C LEU A 107 1.01 -8.66 5.75
N TYR A 108 0.60 -9.76 5.13
CA TYR A 108 0.53 -11.10 5.72
C TYR A 108 0.60 -12.16 4.61
N ALA A 109 1.01 -13.38 4.95
CA ALA A 109 0.86 -14.54 4.08
C ALA A 109 -0.59 -15.04 4.14
N PRO A 110 -1.28 -15.19 3.00
CA PRO A 110 -2.52 -15.96 2.93
C PRO A 110 -2.30 -17.41 3.40
N ASP A 111 -3.38 -18.12 3.68
CA ASP A 111 -3.31 -19.54 4.05
C ASP A 111 -2.76 -20.37 2.88
N ASP A 112 -1.65 -21.08 3.08
CA ASP A 112 -1.02 -21.90 2.04
C ASP A 112 -1.91 -23.08 1.58
N ASN A 113 -2.95 -23.44 2.35
CA ASN A 113 -3.84 -24.55 2.02
C ASN A 113 -4.92 -24.20 1.01
N GLU A 114 -5.15 -22.91 0.77
CA GLU A 114 -6.28 -22.42 -0.03
C GLU A 114 -5.80 -21.40 -1.08
N PRO A 115 -6.44 -21.36 -2.26
CA PRO A 115 -6.03 -20.44 -3.31
C PRO A 115 -6.39 -19.00 -2.93
N VAL A 116 -5.48 -18.07 -3.25
CA VAL A 116 -5.76 -16.64 -3.07
C VAL A 116 -6.89 -16.20 -4.02
N VAL A 117 -7.96 -15.67 -3.44
CA VAL A 117 -9.22 -15.36 -4.15
C VAL A 117 -9.29 -13.92 -4.69
N ALA A 118 -8.56 -12.98 -4.08
CA ALA A 118 -8.54 -11.57 -4.49
C ALA A 118 -7.25 -10.87 -4.04
N ASP A 119 -6.84 -9.86 -4.80
CA ASP A 119 -5.79 -8.92 -4.41
C ASP A 119 -6.44 -7.65 -3.84
N ILE A 120 -5.93 -7.14 -2.73
CA ILE A 120 -6.36 -5.88 -2.12
C ILE A 120 -5.18 -4.92 -2.11
N ILE A 121 -5.31 -3.75 -2.76
CA ILE A 121 -4.27 -2.72 -2.81
C ILE A 121 -4.71 -1.48 -2.06
N ALA A 122 -3.98 -1.14 -1.00
CA ALA A 122 -4.22 0.05 -0.21
C ALA A 122 -3.24 1.19 -0.57
N ILE A 123 -3.78 2.36 -0.92
CA ILE A 123 -3.03 3.53 -1.40
C ILE A 123 -3.27 4.72 -0.45
N ALA A 124 -2.22 5.13 0.26
CA ALA A 124 -2.27 6.26 1.17
C ALA A 124 -2.31 7.60 0.43
N GLY A 125 -2.58 8.69 1.16
CA GLY A 125 -2.57 10.06 0.62
C GLY A 125 -1.21 10.75 0.77
N LEU A 126 -1.14 12.02 0.33
CA LEU A 126 0.03 12.89 0.51
C LEU A 126 0.41 13.02 1.98
N ASP A 127 1.71 13.23 2.21
CA ASP A 127 2.34 13.30 3.55
C ASP A 127 2.09 12.08 4.47
N GLY A 128 1.45 11.03 3.95
CA GLY A 128 1.23 9.77 4.64
C GLY A 128 2.42 8.83 4.45
N GLN A 129 2.86 8.18 5.54
CA GLN A 129 3.67 6.98 5.44
C GLN A 129 2.78 5.82 5.01
N ALA A 130 3.19 5.04 4.01
CA ALA A 130 2.34 4.01 3.40
C ALA A 130 1.79 3.00 4.41
N TYR A 131 2.61 2.58 5.39
CA TYR A 131 2.17 1.72 6.48
C TYR A 131 1.40 2.50 7.57
N GLY A 132 1.97 3.63 8.00
CA GLY A 132 1.45 4.43 9.13
C GLY A 132 0.05 5.03 8.88
N SER A 133 -0.31 5.31 7.62
CA SER A 133 -1.64 5.82 7.26
C SER A 133 -2.79 4.88 7.61
N TRP A 134 -2.51 3.58 7.75
CA TRP A 134 -3.48 2.55 8.09
C TRP A 134 -3.33 2.06 9.54
N GLN A 135 -2.41 2.66 10.29
CA GLN A 135 -2.14 2.32 11.69
C GLN A 135 -2.97 3.20 12.63
N GLY A 136 -3.67 2.56 13.56
CA GLY A 136 -4.41 3.24 14.62
C GLY A 136 -3.47 4.01 15.55
N ARG A 137 -3.90 5.19 15.99
CA ARG A 137 -3.15 6.05 16.94
C ARG A 137 -3.13 5.53 18.38
N GLY A 138 -3.79 4.41 18.65
CA GLY A 138 -3.83 3.79 19.98
C GLY A 138 -2.46 3.28 20.43
N ASN A 139 -2.32 3.03 21.73
CA ASN A 139 -1.10 2.53 22.35
C ASN A 139 -0.60 1.20 21.75
N LEU A 140 -1.50 0.36 21.25
CA LEU A 140 -1.15 -0.91 20.61
C LEU A 140 -0.64 -0.74 19.17
N GLY A 141 -0.83 0.42 18.55
CA GLY A 141 -0.37 0.69 17.19
C GLY A 141 -0.87 -0.33 16.18
N ARG A 142 -2.13 -0.78 16.29
CA ARG A 142 -2.66 -1.82 15.39
C ARG A 142 -2.93 -1.26 14.00
N MET A 143 -2.50 -1.98 12.97
CA MET A 143 -2.72 -1.63 11.56
C MET A 143 -3.86 -2.48 11.03
N TRP A 144 -4.98 -1.86 10.67
CA TRP A 144 -6.24 -2.62 10.56
C TRP A 144 -6.28 -3.58 9.37
N LEU A 145 -5.62 -3.25 8.26
CA LEU A 145 -5.47 -4.12 7.09
C LEU A 145 -4.66 -5.38 7.42
N ARG A 146 -3.76 -5.31 8.41
CA ARG A 146 -2.90 -6.43 8.82
C ARG A 146 -3.46 -7.19 10.02
N ASP A 147 -3.93 -6.48 11.04
CA ASP A 147 -4.22 -7.07 12.36
C ASP A 147 -5.69 -7.49 12.53
N PHE A 148 -6.59 -6.99 11.65
CA PHE A 148 -8.02 -7.31 11.64
C PHE A 148 -8.46 -7.91 10.30
N LEU A 149 -8.23 -7.21 9.18
CA LEU A 149 -8.70 -7.65 7.86
C LEU A 149 -8.14 -9.02 7.45
N SER A 150 -6.91 -9.35 7.87
CA SER A 150 -6.30 -10.67 7.63
C SER A 150 -7.08 -11.83 8.25
N LYS A 151 -7.86 -11.58 9.31
CA LYS A 151 -8.69 -12.59 9.98
C LYS A 151 -10.05 -12.74 9.31
N ASP A 152 -10.58 -11.62 8.81
CA ASP A 152 -11.87 -11.59 8.11
C ASP A 152 -11.72 -12.10 6.67
N LEU A 153 -10.58 -11.80 6.02
CA LEU A 153 -10.24 -12.15 4.65
C LEU A 153 -8.86 -12.84 4.56
N PRO A 154 -8.69 -14.04 5.16
CA PRO A 154 -7.41 -14.75 5.18
C PRO A 154 -6.96 -15.22 3.79
N GLN A 155 -7.89 -15.36 2.85
CA GLN A 155 -7.62 -15.78 1.47
C GLN A 155 -7.34 -14.62 0.51
N CYS A 156 -7.34 -13.38 1.00
CA CYS A 156 -7.00 -12.21 0.20
C CYS A 156 -5.54 -11.85 0.36
N ARG A 157 -4.87 -11.53 -0.75
CA ARG A 157 -3.54 -10.93 -0.73
C ARG A 157 -3.67 -9.43 -0.54
N THR A 158 -3.46 -8.97 0.69
CA THR A 158 -3.52 -7.54 1.01
C THR A 158 -2.14 -6.89 0.97
N MET A 159 -2.03 -5.82 0.18
CA MET A 159 -0.82 -5.06 -0.06
C MET A 159 -1.04 -3.57 0.21
N ILE A 160 -0.01 -2.88 0.66
CA ILE A 160 0.07 -1.41 0.64
C ILE A 160 0.96 -0.96 -0.51
N TYR A 161 0.65 0.19 -1.09
CA TYR A 161 1.51 0.88 -2.06
C TYR A 161 2.09 2.15 -1.45
N GLY A 162 3.43 2.21 -1.35
CA GLY A 162 4.14 3.43 -0.99
C GLY A 162 4.73 4.13 -2.20
N TYR A 163 4.66 5.45 -2.19
CA TYR A 163 5.24 6.34 -3.19
C TYR A 163 5.83 7.56 -2.47
N ASN A 164 6.67 8.34 -3.15
CA ASN A 164 7.28 9.52 -2.55
C ASN A 164 6.23 10.63 -2.33
N SER A 165 5.52 10.56 -1.21
CA SER A 165 4.40 11.45 -0.89
C SER A 165 4.78 12.86 -0.42
N LYS A 166 6.08 13.14 -0.21
CA LYS A 166 6.58 14.45 0.26
C LYS A 166 7.16 15.34 -0.84
N LEU A 167 7.26 14.85 -2.08
CA LEU A 167 7.72 15.68 -3.20
C LEU A 167 6.60 16.65 -3.58
N SER A 168 6.46 17.72 -2.80
CA SER A 168 5.47 18.77 -2.93
C SER A 168 5.84 19.72 -4.06
N SER A 169 5.65 19.29 -5.31
CA SER A 169 5.32 20.19 -6.41
C SER A 169 3.90 19.84 -6.83
N HIS A 170 2.90 20.51 -6.29
CA HIS A 170 1.48 20.27 -6.59
C HIS A 170 1.12 20.74 -8.01
N GLY A 171 1.75 20.15 -9.01
CA GLY A 171 1.44 20.30 -10.44
C GLY A 171 0.73 19.05 -10.98
N VAL A 172 0.04 19.21 -12.10
CA VAL A 172 -0.61 18.10 -12.82
C VAL A 172 0.43 17.06 -13.25
N ASP A 173 1.63 17.49 -13.63
CA ASP A 173 2.71 16.61 -14.09
C ASP A 173 3.11 15.58 -13.02
N THR A 174 3.18 15.99 -11.75
CA THR A 174 3.50 15.08 -10.63
C THR A 174 2.38 14.06 -10.37
N ILE A 175 1.11 14.41 -10.61
CA ILE A 175 -0.01 13.44 -10.53
C ILE A 175 0.11 12.40 -11.65
N LEU A 176 0.39 12.85 -12.87
CA LEU A 176 0.54 11.99 -14.04
C LEU A 176 1.70 10.99 -13.87
N ASP A 177 2.76 11.40 -13.17
CA ASP A 177 3.90 10.55 -12.87
C ASP A 177 3.54 9.47 -11.83
N TYR A 178 2.87 9.82 -10.73
CA TYR A 178 2.45 8.81 -9.73
C TYR A 178 1.47 7.78 -10.30
N GLY A 179 0.52 8.20 -11.12
CA GLY A 179 -0.42 7.27 -11.77
C GLY A 179 0.30 6.28 -12.70
N ARG A 180 1.30 6.77 -13.44
CA ARG A 180 2.18 5.93 -14.27
C ARG A 180 3.04 4.99 -13.42
N GLU A 181 3.66 5.48 -12.35
CA GLU A 181 4.48 4.68 -11.45
C GLU A 181 3.67 3.56 -10.78
N LEU A 182 2.46 3.86 -10.30
CA LEU A 182 1.57 2.85 -9.74
C LEU A 182 1.28 1.75 -10.76
N MET A 183 0.91 2.13 -11.99
CA MET A 183 0.64 1.20 -13.08
C MET A 183 1.86 0.33 -13.40
N GLU A 184 3.06 0.89 -13.50
CA GLU A 184 4.29 0.12 -13.73
C GLU A 184 4.60 -0.84 -12.58
N LYS A 185 4.34 -0.45 -11.34
CA LYS A 185 4.52 -1.32 -10.18
C LYS A 185 3.51 -2.46 -10.18
N ILE A 186 2.26 -2.21 -10.58
CA ILE A 186 1.22 -3.26 -10.63
C ILE A 186 1.61 -4.31 -11.68
N LYS A 187 2.03 -3.87 -12.87
CA LYS A 187 2.56 -4.79 -13.91
C LYS A 187 3.67 -5.68 -13.39
N LYS A 188 4.63 -5.11 -12.66
CA LYS A 188 5.75 -5.87 -12.10
C LYS A 188 5.30 -6.88 -11.05
N ALA A 189 4.28 -6.55 -10.26
CA ALA A 189 3.71 -7.44 -9.26
C ALA A 189 2.80 -8.53 -9.87
N TRP A 190 2.27 -8.30 -11.08
CA TRP A 190 1.49 -9.25 -11.86
C TRP A 190 2.33 -9.88 -12.96
N ASN A 191 3.29 -10.68 -12.54
CA ASN A 191 4.21 -11.36 -13.44
C ASN A 191 3.65 -12.69 -14.00
N THR A 192 2.47 -13.15 -13.56
CA THR A 192 1.79 -14.34 -14.09
C THR A 192 0.35 -14.06 -14.52
N LYS A 193 -0.16 -14.90 -15.43
CA LYS A 193 -1.56 -14.80 -15.91
C LYS A 193 -2.58 -15.05 -14.81
N GLU A 194 -2.28 -15.89 -13.81
CA GLU A 194 -3.21 -16.09 -12.69
C GLU A 194 -3.39 -14.79 -11.89
N LEU A 195 -2.30 -14.03 -11.70
CA LEU A 195 -2.35 -12.75 -11.00
C LEU A 195 -3.11 -11.69 -11.80
N GLU A 196 -2.92 -11.64 -13.11
CA GLU A 196 -3.63 -10.69 -14.00
C GLU A 196 -5.15 -10.91 -14.03
N GLN A 197 -5.63 -12.13 -13.76
CA GLN A 197 -7.06 -12.47 -13.78
C GLN A 197 -7.73 -12.39 -12.41
N ARG A 198 -6.95 -12.21 -11.34
CA ARG A 198 -7.47 -12.19 -9.99
C ARG A 198 -8.28 -10.91 -9.74
N PRO A 199 -9.46 -10.98 -9.10
CA PRO A 199 -10.22 -9.81 -8.70
C PRO A 199 -9.37 -8.85 -7.86
N LEU A 200 -9.35 -7.58 -8.26
CA LEU A 200 -8.56 -6.53 -7.62
C LEU A 200 -9.48 -5.53 -6.91
N ILE A 201 -9.26 -5.34 -5.62
CA ILE A 201 -9.99 -4.38 -4.80
C ILE A 201 -9.03 -3.29 -4.35
N PHE A 202 -9.42 -2.03 -4.52
CA PHE A 202 -8.61 -0.91 -4.05
C PHE A 202 -9.16 -0.28 -2.78
N ILE A 203 -8.27 0.18 -1.92
CA ILE A 203 -8.59 0.98 -0.74
C ILE A 203 -7.75 2.25 -0.83
N ALA A 204 -8.35 3.37 -1.20
CA ALA A 204 -7.60 4.60 -1.45
C ALA A 204 -8.02 5.72 -0.50
N HIS A 205 -7.04 6.45 0.03
CA HIS A 205 -7.27 7.57 0.94
C HIS A 205 -6.71 8.88 0.39
N SER A 206 -7.51 9.94 0.49
CA SER A 206 -7.18 11.31 0.08
C SER A 206 -6.56 11.36 -1.32
N PHE A 207 -5.34 11.85 -1.47
CA PHE A 207 -4.64 11.92 -2.75
C PHE A 207 -4.40 10.54 -3.40
N GLY A 208 -4.37 9.46 -2.62
CA GLY A 208 -4.23 8.10 -3.14
C GLY A 208 -5.35 7.71 -4.11
N GLY A 209 -6.57 8.24 -3.92
CA GLY A 209 -7.66 8.00 -4.87
C GLY A 209 -7.53 8.82 -6.16
N VAL A 210 -6.82 9.95 -6.12
CA VAL A 210 -6.50 10.72 -7.33
C VAL A 210 -5.47 9.96 -8.18
N ILE A 211 -4.43 9.42 -7.55
CA ILE A 211 -3.43 8.55 -8.20
C ILE A 211 -4.12 7.33 -8.83
N LEU A 212 -5.02 6.69 -8.08
CA LEU A 212 -5.77 5.53 -8.54
C LEU A 212 -6.68 5.87 -9.74
N ALA A 213 -7.37 7.01 -9.71
CA ALA A 213 -8.21 7.45 -10.81
C ALA A 213 -7.38 7.69 -12.09
N ASP A 214 -6.23 8.37 -11.99
CA ASP A 214 -5.33 8.57 -13.14
C ASP A 214 -4.84 7.23 -13.71
N CYS A 215 -4.42 6.31 -12.83
CA CYS A 215 -3.99 4.96 -13.19
C CYS A 215 -5.08 4.20 -13.97
N LEU A 216 -6.32 4.21 -13.48
CA LEU A 216 -7.43 3.52 -14.16
C LEU A 216 -7.84 4.17 -15.48
N VAL A 217 -7.89 5.50 -15.56
CA VAL A 217 -8.22 6.20 -16.79
C VAL A 217 -7.23 5.83 -17.90
N ARG A 218 -5.94 5.77 -17.57
CA ARG A 218 -4.90 5.29 -18.48
C ARG A 218 -5.06 3.83 -18.83
N ALA A 219 -5.43 2.99 -17.86
CA ALA A 219 -5.66 1.58 -18.10
C ALA A 219 -6.77 1.34 -19.12
N ILE A 220 -7.85 2.12 -19.03
CA ILE A 220 -8.99 2.06 -19.96
C ILE A 220 -8.64 2.59 -21.35
N GLN A 221 -7.76 3.59 -21.43
CA GLN A 221 -7.30 4.16 -22.69
C GLN A 221 -6.26 3.28 -23.40
N THR A 222 -5.68 2.30 -22.71
CA THR A 222 -4.68 1.39 -23.27
C THR A 222 -5.37 0.22 -23.94
N THR A 223 -5.02 -0.05 -25.20
CA THR A 223 -5.58 -1.20 -25.90
C THR A 223 -4.83 -2.49 -25.55
N GLU A 224 -5.47 -3.65 -25.72
CA GLU A 224 -4.80 -4.95 -25.54
C GLU A 224 -3.61 -5.14 -26.48
N GLY A 225 -3.63 -4.50 -27.66
CA GLY A 225 -2.53 -4.52 -28.61
C GLY A 225 -1.31 -3.72 -28.16
N ASP A 226 -1.50 -2.70 -27.33
CA ASP A 226 -0.42 -1.85 -26.83
C ASP A 226 0.26 -2.49 -25.59
N HIS A 227 -0.56 -2.85 -24.58
CA HIS A 227 -0.08 -3.49 -23.36
C HIS A 227 -1.16 -4.38 -22.70
N PRO A 228 -1.11 -5.71 -22.90
CA PRO A 228 -2.10 -6.66 -22.37
C PRO A 228 -2.30 -6.62 -20.84
N ALA A 229 -1.21 -6.49 -20.07
CA ALA A 229 -1.26 -6.43 -18.61
C ALA A 229 -1.99 -5.18 -18.10
N ILE A 230 -1.87 -4.04 -18.82
CA ILE A 230 -2.55 -2.79 -18.47
C ILE A 230 -4.03 -2.89 -18.79
N ALA A 231 -4.38 -3.40 -19.97
CA ALA A 231 -5.76 -3.59 -20.35
C ALA A 231 -6.49 -4.52 -19.37
N SER A 232 -5.77 -5.52 -18.84
CA SER A 232 -6.27 -6.44 -17.81
C SER A 232 -6.48 -5.77 -16.46
N LEU A 233 -5.71 -4.73 -16.09
CA LEU A 233 -5.89 -4.00 -14.83
C LEU A 233 -7.30 -3.46 -14.65
N TYR A 234 -7.85 -2.82 -15.68
CA TYR A 234 -9.22 -2.33 -15.62
C TYR A 234 -10.22 -3.49 -15.49
N LYS A 235 -10.03 -4.57 -16.25
CA LYS A 235 -10.93 -5.74 -16.23
C LYS A 235 -10.89 -6.50 -14.91
N ALA A 236 -9.72 -6.58 -14.29
CA ALA A 236 -9.49 -7.24 -13.01
C ALA A 236 -9.99 -6.41 -11.83
N THR A 237 -10.04 -5.08 -11.97
CA THR A 237 -10.60 -4.19 -10.95
C THR A 237 -12.05 -4.58 -10.68
N TYR A 238 -12.36 -4.97 -9.45
CA TYR A 238 -13.66 -5.42 -9.02
C TYR A 238 -14.40 -4.33 -8.23
N ASP A 239 -13.75 -3.77 -7.20
CA ASP A 239 -14.35 -2.77 -6.30
C ASP A 239 -13.29 -1.79 -5.76
N MET A 240 -13.74 -0.65 -5.25
CA MET A 240 -12.90 0.40 -4.68
C MET A 240 -13.55 1.04 -3.46
N LEU A 241 -12.83 1.10 -2.35
CA LEU A 241 -13.21 1.84 -1.14
C LEU A 241 -12.41 3.15 -1.07
N LEU A 242 -13.12 4.28 -1.12
CA LEU A 242 -12.51 5.61 -1.20
C LEU A 242 -12.75 6.43 0.08
N PHE A 243 -11.68 6.94 0.68
CA PHE A 243 -11.69 7.67 1.94
C PHE A 243 -11.23 9.13 1.72
N ALA A 244 -12.06 10.11 2.07
CA ALA A 244 -11.68 11.54 2.11
C ALA A 244 -10.97 12.09 0.83
N ILE A 245 -11.35 11.59 -0.35
CA ILE A 245 -10.79 12.06 -1.63
C ILE A 245 -11.17 13.54 -1.84
N PRO A 246 -10.21 14.44 -2.10
CA PRO A 246 -10.51 15.86 -2.29
C PRO A 246 -11.37 16.06 -3.55
N HIS A 247 -12.66 16.33 -3.33
CA HIS A 247 -13.57 16.79 -4.35
C HIS A 247 -13.24 18.23 -4.74
N ALA A 248 -13.24 18.56 -6.03
CA ALA A 248 -13.23 19.95 -6.47
C ALA A 248 -14.55 20.63 -6.02
N ARG A 249 -14.51 21.40 -4.93
CA ARG A 249 -15.70 22.12 -4.40
C ARG A 249 -16.19 23.20 -5.37
N ARG A 250 -17.52 23.34 -5.52
CA ARG A 250 -18.16 24.58 -6.03
C ARG A 250 -17.96 25.71 -5.01
N LYS A 251 -17.77 26.95 -5.50
CA LYS A 251 -17.41 28.14 -4.71
C LYS A 251 -18.41 28.60 -3.63
N ASN A 252 -19.60 28.01 -3.48
CA ASN A 252 -20.61 28.50 -2.54
C ASN A 252 -21.27 27.36 -1.76
N GLN A 253 -20.79 27.06 -0.55
CA GLN A 253 -21.62 26.65 0.59
C GLN A 253 -20.78 26.59 1.87
N SER A 254 -21.27 27.28 2.90
CA SER A 254 -20.72 27.37 4.24
C SER A 254 -21.22 26.24 5.15
N ALA A 255 -20.41 26.00 6.19
CA ALA A 255 -20.69 25.33 7.45
C ALA A 255 -20.42 23.81 7.60
N LEU A 256 -19.84 23.54 8.78
CA LEU A 256 -19.39 22.30 9.38
C LEU A 256 -20.36 21.13 9.25
N GLY A 257 -19.81 19.95 8.95
CA GLY A 257 -20.45 18.64 9.13
C GLY A 257 -19.40 17.55 9.02
N SER A 258 -19.42 16.59 9.94
CA SER A 258 -18.53 15.43 10.06
C SER A 258 -18.16 14.79 8.72
N VAL A 259 -16.86 14.63 8.45
CA VAL A 259 -16.34 13.89 7.29
C VAL A 259 -16.77 12.41 7.42
N PRO A 260 -17.50 11.83 6.47
CA PRO A 260 -17.87 10.42 6.54
C PRO A 260 -16.59 9.55 6.47
N ILE A 261 -16.57 8.48 7.26
CA ILE A 261 -15.42 7.56 7.35
C ILE A 261 -15.14 6.92 5.99
N VAL A 262 -16.15 6.64 5.15
CA VAL A 262 -16.00 6.23 3.76
C VAL A 262 -16.71 7.25 2.88
N SER A 263 -16.04 7.75 1.85
CA SER A 263 -16.61 8.75 0.93
C SER A 263 -17.35 8.12 -0.25
N ALA A 264 -17.00 6.90 -0.66
CA ALA A 264 -17.70 6.12 -1.69
C ALA A 264 -17.21 4.65 -1.71
N VAL A 265 -18.10 3.75 -2.12
CA VAL A 265 -17.76 2.40 -2.63
C VAL A 265 -18.17 2.40 -4.10
N ILE A 266 -17.23 2.13 -5.02
CA ILE A 266 -17.46 2.25 -6.47
C ILE A 266 -17.13 0.93 -7.14
N ARG A 267 -18.12 0.36 -7.85
CA ARG A 267 -17.93 -0.86 -8.64
C ARG A 267 -17.32 -0.54 -10.00
N CYS A 268 -16.54 -1.47 -10.54
CA CYS A 268 -15.82 -1.29 -11.80
C CYS A 268 -16.72 -0.95 -13.02
N GLU A 269 -17.93 -1.50 -13.06
CA GLU A 269 -18.91 -1.23 -14.13
C GLU A 269 -19.26 0.27 -14.22
N GLU A 270 -19.29 0.96 -13.08
CA GLU A 270 -19.59 2.40 -13.00
C GLU A 270 -18.42 3.23 -13.55
N ILE A 271 -17.17 2.74 -13.42
CA ILE A 271 -15.93 3.40 -13.85
C ILE A 271 -15.83 3.47 -15.39
N ALA A 272 -16.25 2.44 -16.12
CA ALA A 272 -16.26 2.44 -17.59
C ALA A 272 -17.10 3.58 -18.17
N GLY A 273 -18.22 3.90 -17.53
CA GLY A 273 -19.07 5.03 -17.93
C GLY A 273 -18.32 6.37 -17.82
N ILE A 274 -17.59 6.57 -16.73
CA ILE A 274 -16.80 7.78 -16.45
C ILE A 274 -15.65 7.96 -17.44
N ALA A 275 -14.92 6.88 -17.68
CA ALA A 275 -13.75 6.92 -18.55
C ALA A 275 -14.13 7.19 -20.01
N LYS A 276 -15.27 6.65 -20.47
CA LYS A 276 -15.84 6.98 -21.79
C LYS A 276 -16.23 8.46 -21.90
N GLU A 277 -16.80 9.06 -20.86
CA GLU A 277 -17.08 10.50 -20.83
C GLU A 277 -15.80 11.35 -20.81
N SER A 278 -14.75 10.90 -20.12
CA SER A 278 -13.46 11.60 -20.02
C SER A 278 -12.64 11.51 -21.31
N ALA A 279 -12.65 10.38 -22.03
CA ALA A 279 -11.93 10.19 -23.29
C ALA A 279 -12.42 11.13 -24.40
N ASN A 280 -13.73 11.46 -24.40
CA ASN A 280 -14.34 12.36 -25.38
C ASN A 280 -14.01 13.85 -25.20
N LYS A 281 -13.27 14.26 -24.15
CA LYS A 281 -12.93 15.67 -23.89
C LYS A 281 -11.41 15.90 -23.85
N HIS A 282 -10.77 15.94 -25.02
CA HIS A 282 -9.37 16.33 -25.20
C HIS A 282 -9.12 17.86 -25.19
N LYS A 283 -9.69 18.61 -24.23
CA LYS A 283 -9.25 19.98 -23.89
C LYS A 283 -9.51 20.29 -22.41
N GLY A 284 -8.48 20.16 -21.58
CA GLY A 284 -8.45 20.63 -20.18
C GLY A 284 -9.22 19.73 -19.21
N ILE A 285 -8.49 18.93 -18.42
CA ILE A 285 -9.06 18.03 -17.43
C ILE A 285 -9.80 18.85 -16.35
N LYS A 286 -11.13 18.77 -16.37
CA LYS A 286 -12.01 18.99 -15.22
C LYS A 286 -12.76 17.68 -14.98
N LEU A 287 -12.45 17.01 -13.86
CA LEU A 287 -13.20 15.83 -13.39
C LEU A 287 -14.70 16.18 -13.36
N PRO A 288 -15.59 15.42 -14.04
CA PRO A 288 -16.99 15.79 -14.18
C PRO A 288 -17.75 15.77 -12.84
N SER A 289 -18.40 16.89 -12.53
CA SER A 289 -19.24 17.14 -11.36
C SER A 289 -20.62 16.47 -11.40
N LEU A 290 -20.78 15.35 -12.11
CA LEU A 290 -22.06 14.64 -12.30
C LEU A 290 -22.18 13.35 -11.49
N PHE A 291 -21.15 12.99 -10.71
CA PHE A 291 -21.08 11.71 -10.01
C PHE A 291 -21.92 11.56 -8.72
N PHE A 292 -22.59 12.62 -8.25
CA PHE A 292 -23.25 12.58 -6.93
C PHE A 292 -24.61 13.28 -6.90
N GLN A 293 -25.48 13.04 -7.89
CA GLN A 293 -26.82 13.62 -7.90
C GLN A 293 -27.98 12.63 -7.68
N ASN A 294 -27.74 11.32 -7.60
CA ASN A 294 -28.81 10.32 -7.44
C ASN A 294 -28.81 9.57 -6.10
N TRP A 295 -28.10 10.07 -5.07
CA TRP A 295 -28.16 9.52 -3.71
C TRP A 295 -29.01 10.40 -2.79
N HIS A 296 -30.19 10.81 -3.26
CA HIS A 296 -31.18 11.48 -2.40
C HIS A 296 -32.60 10.92 -2.53
N ASP A 297 -32.86 10.03 -3.48
CA ASP A 297 -34.24 9.65 -3.81
C ASP A 297 -34.69 8.28 -3.32
N GLN A 298 -33.87 7.50 -2.63
CA GLN A 298 -34.36 6.28 -1.96
C GLN A 298 -33.83 6.20 -0.52
N ARG A 299 -34.76 6.64 0.35
CA ARG A 299 -34.78 6.72 1.82
C ARG A 299 -34.11 5.59 2.58
#